data_AF-A0A0F6MSG7-F1
#
_entry.id   AF-A0A0F6MSG7-F1
#
_cell.length_a   1.000
_cell.length_b   1.000
_cell.length_c   1.000
_cell.angle_alpha   90.00
_cell.angle_beta   90.00
_cell.angle_gamma   90.00
#
_symmetry.space_group_name_H-M   'P 1'
#
loop_
_entity.id
_entity.type
_entity.pdbx_description
1 polymer ?
#
loop_
_entity_poly.entity_id
_entity_poly.type
_entity_poly.pdbx_seq_one_letter_code
_entity_poly.pdbx_strand_id
1 'polypeptide(L)'
;MIIKSVDKKHFLYYIVYMVKYSDEILKRIKKGLIPKEIFVHFNNAFMSLDLTKDLNLFDIKQLKVSAEKTKTYYRLRKGKFRSIFYLEAENIYVIALDKREEVYKKWQ
;
A
#
# COMPACT_ATOMS: atom_id res chain seq x y z
N MET A 1 28.62 -16.78 -21.31
CA MET A 1 27.61 -17.50 -20.50
C MET A 1 26.26 -17.28 -21.17
N ILE A 2 25.65 -18.36 -21.65
CA ILE A 2 24.45 -18.36 -22.51
C ILE A 2 23.24 -17.96 -21.65
N ILE A 3 22.56 -16.87 -21.99
CA ILE A 3 21.25 -16.54 -21.41
C ILE A 3 20.25 -17.52 -22.03
N LYS A 4 20.05 -18.66 -21.37
CA LYS A 4 19.02 -19.62 -21.76
C LYS A 4 17.65 -19.03 -21.41
N SER A 5 16.78 -19.03 -22.42
CA SER A 5 15.34 -18.85 -22.36
C SER A 5 14.74 -19.23 -20.99
N VAL A 6 14.23 -18.22 -20.27
CA VAL A 6 13.47 -18.44 -19.03
C VAL A 6 12.06 -18.86 -19.41
N ASP A 7 11.69 -20.06 -19.00
CA ASP A 7 10.39 -20.69 -19.21
C ASP A 7 9.26 -19.85 -18.58
N LYS A 8 8.15 -19.66 -19.30
CA LYS A 8 6.98 -18.85 -18.87
C LYS A 8 6.41 -19.32 -17.52
N LYS A 9 6.63 -20.58 -17.13
CA LYS A 9 6.24 -21.10 -15.81
C LYS A 9 7.01 -20.49 -14.64
N HIS A 10 8.29 -20.11 -14.83
CA HIS A 10 9.07 -19.43 -13.79
C HIS A 10 8.74 -17.94 -13.68
N PHE A 11 8.23 -17.33 -14.76
CA PHE A 11 7.76 -15.94 -14.73
C PHE A 11 6.56 -15.76 -13.79
N LEU A 12 5.73 -16.79 -13.60
CA LEU A 12 4.64 -16.81 -12.61
C LEU A 12 5.12 -16.93 -11.15
N TYR A 13 6.38 -17.29 -10.88
CA TYR A 13 6.92 -17.29 -9.51
C TYR A 13 7.26 -15.87 -9.00
N TYR A 14 7.17 -14.88 -9.89
CA TYR A 14 7.35 -13.45 -9.62
C TYR A 14 6.01 -12.70 -9.79
N ILE A 15 4.90 -13.26 -9.28
CA ILE A 15 3.68 -12.46 -9.06
C ILE A 15 3.96 -11.55 -7.87
N VAL A 16 4.69 -10.46 -8.14
CA VAL A 16 4.63 -9.26 -7.33
C VAL A 16 3.25 -8.65 -7.58
N TYR A 17 2.63 -8.09 -6.55
CA TYR A 17 1.36 -7.34 -6.51
C TYR A 17 0.17 -8.09 -5.92
N MET A 18 0.22 -8.29 -4.60
CA MET A 18 -0.98 -8.49 -3.78
C MET A 18 -1.37 -7.21 -3.01
N VAL A 19 -1.39 -6.06 -3.70
CA VAL A 19 -1.86 -4.79 -3.15
C VAL A 19 -3.33 -4.58 -3.49
N LYS A 20 -4.19 -4.48 -2.48
CA LYS A 20 -5.64 -4.32 -2.62
C LYS A 20 -6.08 -2.98 -2.07
N TYR A 21 -6.67 -2.14 -2.91
CA TYR A 21 -7.21 -0.85 -2.50
C TYR A 21 -8.70 -0.95 -2.18
N SER A 22 -9.15 -0.22 -1.16
CA SER A 22 -10.58 -0.08 -0.89
C SER A 22 -11.30 0.65 -2.05
N ASP A 23 -12.55 0.27 -2.27
CA ASP A 23 -13.40 0.89 -3.31
C ASP A 23 -13.55 2.41 -3.11
N GLU A 24 -13.50 2.89 -1.86
CA GLU A 24 -13.57 4.32 -1.55
C GLU A 24 -12.38 5.08 -2.16
N ILE A 25 -11.17 4.53 -2.06
CA ILE A 25 -9.97 5.13 -2.67
C ILE A 25 -10.14 5.19 -4.19
N LEU A 26 -10.55 4.08 -4.82
CA LEU A 26 -10.74 4.01 -6.26
C LEU A 26 -11.80 5.02 -6.74
N LYS A 27 -12.91 5.18 -6.01
CA LYS A 27 -13.94 6.19 -6.29
C LYS A 27 -13.38 7.61 -6.18
N ARG A 28 -12.56 7.91 -5.17
CA ARG A 28 -11.96 9.24 -4.98
C ARG A 28 -10.94 9.58 -6.08
N ILE A 29 -10.15 8.61 -6.54
CA ILE A 29 -9.25 8.78 -7.68
C ILE A 29 -10.04 9.06 -8.96
N LYS A 30 -11.10 8.28 -9.23
CA LYS A 30 -11.98 8.51 -10.40
C LYS A 30 -12.61 9.90 -10.39
N LYS A 31 -12.96 10.42 -9.21
CA LYS A 31 -13.48 11.78 -9.01
C LYS A 31 -12.42 12.89 -9.03
N GLY A 32 -11.13 12.56 -9.17
CA GLY A 32 -10.03 13.53 -9.15
C GLY A 32 -9.72 14.14 -7.79
N LEU A 33 -10.31 13.61 -6.70
CA LEU A 33 -10.07 14.10 -5.33
C LEU A 33 -8.68 13.70 -4.81
N ILE A 34 -8.15 12.60 -5.33
CA ILE A 34 -6.77 12.17 -5.11
C ILE A 34 -6.05 12.34 -6.46
N PRO A 35 -4.98 13.16 -6.54
CA PRO A 35 -4.21 13.30 -7.76
C PRO A 35 -3.65 11.94 -8.21
N LYS A 36 -3.76 11.63 -9.51
CA LYS A 36 -3.33 10.34 -10.07
C LYS A 36 -1.85 10.06 -9.78
N GLU A 37 -0.99 11.07 -9.88
CA GLU A 37 0.45 10.96 -9.59
C GLU A 37 0.72 10.52 -8.15
N ILE A 38 -0.05 11.06 -7.19
CA ILE A 38 0.05 10.66 -5.79
C ILE A 38 -0.31 9.18 -5.64
N PHE A 39 -1.40 8.74 -6.27
CA PHE A 39 -1.76 7.32 -6.27
C PHE A 39 -0.65 6.44 -6.85
N VAL A 40 -0.07 6.81 -8.00
CA VAL A 40 1.04 6.07 -8.62
C VAL A 40 2.23 5.97 -7.67
N HIS A 41 2.61 7.05 -6.98
CA HIS A 41 3.71 7.01 -6.03
C HIS A 41 3.45 6.09 -4.82
N PHE A 42 2.24 6.10 -4.28
CA PHE A 42 1.87 5.16 -3.23
C PHE A 42 1.85 3.73 -3.74
N ASN A 43 1.32 3.50 -4.94
CA ASN A 43 1.30 2.19 -5.55
C ASN A 43 2.71 1.64 -5.73
N ASN A 44 3.63 2.42 -6.29
CA ASN A 44 5.03 2.00 -6.44
C ASN A 44 5.70 1.70 -5.09
N ALA A 45 5.37 2.46 -4.04
CA ALA A 45 5.87 2.18 -2.69
C ALA A 45 5.32 0.86 -2.15
N PHE A 46 4.03 0.57 -2.32
CA PHE A 46 3.44 -0.70 -1.91
C PHE A 46 3.94 -1.88 -2.73
N MET A 47 4.15 -1.70 -4.03
CA MET A 47 4.79 -2.67 -4.91
C MET A 47 6.20 -3.02 -4.43
N SER A 48 6.98 -2.00 -4.05
CA SER A 48 8.33 -2.18 -3.50
C SER A 48 8.29 -2.86 -2.13
N LEU A 49 7.32 -2.50 -1.29
CA LEU A 49 7.11 -3.13 0.01
C LEU A 49 6.67 -4.60 -0.14
N ASP A 50 5.82 -4.91 -1.11
CA ASP A 50 5.39 -6.28 -1.40
C ASP A 50 6.55 -7.15 -1.86
N LEU A 51 7.44 -6.60 -2.69
CA LEU A 51 8.64 -7.28 -3.18
C LEU A 51 9.67 -7.51 -2.07
N THR A 52 9.94 -6.49 -1.26
CA THR A 52 11.04 -6.52 -0.28
C THR A 52 10.63 -7.06 1.08
N LYS A 53 9.34 -6.98 1.40
CA LYS A 53 8.76 -7.19 2.74
C LYS A 53 9.44 -6.35 3.84
N ASP A 54 10.17 -5.30 3.47
CA ASP A 54 10.92 -4.44 4.39
C ASP A 54 10.11 -3.18 4.74
N LEU A 55 9.53 -3.17 5.94
CA LEU A 55 8.78 -2.02 6.46
C LEU A 55 9.67 -0.80 6.79
N ASN A 56 10.99 -0.95 6.84
CA ASN A 56 11.91 0.14 7.14
C ASN A 56 12.31 0.96 5.90
N LEU A 57 11.99 0.46 4.70
CA LEU A 57 12.35 1.11 3.43
C LEU A 57 11.67 2.48 3.23
N PHE A 58 10.53 2.70 3.88
CA PHE A 58 9.73 3.93 3.76
C PHE A 58 9.38 4.51 5.14
N ASP A 59 8.86 5.75 5.17
CA ASP A 59 8.27 6.34 6.39
C ASP A 59 6.93 5.64 6.71
N ILE A 60 7.05 4.43 7.25
CA ILE A 60 5.97 3.59 7.74
C ILE A 60 6.02 3.61 9.26
N LYS A 61 4.87 3.89 9.89
CA LYS A 61 4.71 3.77 11.34
C LYS A 61 3.49 2.92 11.65
N GLN A 62 3.63 1.98 12.56
CA GLN A 62 2.49 1.28 13.15
C GLN A 62 1.62 2.29 13.91
N LEU A 63 0.30 2.21 13.71
CA LEU A 63 -0.66 3.01 14.46
C LEU A 63 -0.93 2.35 15.81
N LYS A 64 -1.12 3.16 16.86
CA LYS A 64 -1.59 2.64 18.16
C LYS A 64 -3.02 2.14 17.96
N VAL A 65 -3.24 0.87 18.27
CA VAL A 65 -4.53 0.22 18.10
C VAL A 65 -5.20 0.08 19.48
N SER A 66 -6.50 0.35 19.59
CA SER A 66 -7.28 0.02 20.80
C SER A 66 -7.41 -1.50 20.93
N ALA A 67 -7.56 -2.01 22.17
CA ALA A 67 -7.61 -3.45 22.46
C ALA A 67 -8.71 -4.22 21.69
N GLU A 68 -9.70 -3.54 21.12
CA GLU A 68 -10.83 -4.12 20.39
C GLU A 68 -10.55 -4.43 18.90
N LYS A 69 -9.52 -3.86 18.27
CA LYS A 69 -9.26 -4.13 16.85
C LYS A 69 -8.31 -5.30 16.69
N THR A 70 -8.75 -6.29 15.92
CA THR A 70 -8.02 -7.54 15.66
C THR A 70 -6.83 -7.39 14.70
N LYS A 71 -6.71 -6.25 14.01
CA LYS A 71 -5.67 -6.02 12.98
C LYS A 71 -4.68 -4.93 13.39
N THR A 72 -3.41 -5.16 13.06
CA THR A 72 -2.36 -4.16 13.18
C THR A 72 -2.36 -3.26 11.94
N TYR A 73 -2.61 -1.97 12.16
CA TYR A 73 -2.61 -0.97 11.10
C TYR A 73 -1.29 -0.20 11.04
N TYR A 74 -0.90 0.15 9.83
CA TYR A 74 0.29 0.92 9.52
C TYR A 74 -0.08 2.18 8.74
N ARG A 75 0.74 3.21 8.87
CA ARG A 75 0.65 4.44 8.11
C ARG A 75 1.91 4.65 7.29
N LEU A 76 1.75 4.69 5.97
CA LEU A 76 2.79 5.14 5.04
C LEU A 76 2.65 6.65 4.77
N ARG A 77 3.74 7.41 4.88
CA ARG A 77 3.76 8.85 4.57
C ARG A 77 4.47 9.10 3.24
N LYS A 78 3.88 10.00 2.43
CA LYS A 78 4.55 10.61 1.27
C LYS A 78 4.17 12.09 1.18
N GLY A 79 5.10 12.96 1.59
CA GLY A 79 4.86 14.41 1.63
C GLY A 79 3.65 14.80 2.48
N LYS A 80 2.66 15.46 1.86
CA LYS A 80 1.40 15.89 2.50
C LYS A 80 0.36 14.77 2.61
N PHE A 81 0.55 13.66 1.90
CA PHE A 81 -0.38 12.54 1.85
C PHE A 81 0.05 11.40 2.77
N ARG A 82 -0.95 10.60 3.18
CA ARG A 82 -0.81 9.43 4.02
C ARG A 82 -1.70 8.33 3.48
N SER A 83 -1.22 7.11 3.65
CA SER A 83 -2.03 5.92 3.45
C SER A 83 -2.09 5.11 4.74
N ILE A 84 -3.26 4.52 5.00
CA ILE A 84 -3.45 3.53 6.06
C ILE A 84 -3.62 2.17 5.40
N PHE A 85 -2.89 1.18 5.91
CA PHE A 85 -2.95 -0.18 5.40
C PHE A 85 -2.74 -1.19 6.52
N TYR A 86 -3.04 -2.45 6.25
CA TYR A 86 -2.68 -3.58 7.10
C TYR A 86 -2.17 -4.74 6.25
N LEU A 87 -1.47 -5.67 6.89
CA LEU A 87 -0.96 -6.89 6.27
C LEU A 87 -1.82 -8.06 6.73
N GLU A 88 -2.26 -8.91 5.81
CA GLU A 88 -3.03 -10.12 6.12
C GLU A 88 -2.79 -11.18 5.03
N ALA A 89 -2.41 -12.40 5.44
CA ALA A 89 -2.06 -13.49 4.53
C ALA A 89 -1.14 -13.04 3.38
N GLU A 90 -0.05 -12.33 3.72
CA GLU A 90 0.95 -11.79 2.77
C GLU A 90 0.44 -10.71 1.78
N ASN A 91 -0.84 -10.33 1.87
CA ASN A 91 -1.43 -9.26 1.08
C ASN A 91 -1.31 -7.90 1.81
N ILE A 92 -1.21 -6.83 1.02
CA ILE A 92 -1.26 -5.45 1.52
C ILE A 92 -2.67 -4.89 1.24
N TYR A 93 -3.42 -4.59 2.29
CA TYR A 93 -4.75 -3.99 2.18
C TYR A 93 -4.69 -2.51 2.49
N VAL A 94 -4.85 -1.68 1.46
CA VAL A 94 -4.83 -0.22 1.53
C VAL A 94 -6.25 0.31 1.68
N ILE A 95 -6.57 0.81 2.87
CA ILE A 95 -7.94 1.18 3.24
C ILE A 95 -8.20 2.67 3.23
N ALA A 96 -7.14 3.48 3.39
CA ALA A 96 -7.22 4.93 3.20
C ALA A 96 -6.01 5.47 2.44
N LEU A 97 -6.23 6.51 1.65
CA LEU A 97 -5.20 7.30 0.96
C LEU A 97 -5.72 8.74 0.83
N ASP A 98 -5.15 9.68 1.58
CA ASP A 98 -5.58 11.08 1.54
C ASP A 98 -4.54 12.06 2.10
N LYS A 99 -4.83 13.36 2.05
CA LYS A 99 -4.08 14.40 2.75
C LYS A 99 -4.09 14.15 4.26
N ARG A 100 -3.08 14.68 4.94
CA ARG A 100 -2.88 14.58 6.40
C ARG A 100 -4.17 14.74 7.21
N GLU A 101 -4.86 15.85 6.97
CA GLU A 101 -6.00 16.30 7.76
C GLU A 101 -7.18 15.32 7.63
N GLU A 102 -7.45 14.85 6.42
CA GLU A 102 -8.57 13.94 6.14
C GLU A 102 -8.34 12.54 6.71
N VAL A 103 -7.09 12.06 6.76
CA VAL A 103 -6.78 10.77 7.37
C VAL A 103 -7.00 10.80 8.89
N TYR A 104 -6.62 11.87 9.57
CA TYR A 104 -6.78 11.93 11.04
C TYR A 104 -8.23 12.06 11.48
N LYS A 105 -9.09 12.74 10.72
CA LYS A 105 -10.53 12.81 11.02
C LYS A 105 -11.20 11.43 11.09
N LYS A 106 -10.71 10.46 10.33
CA LYS A 106 -11.29 9.11 10.21
C LYS A 106 -10.60 8.04 11.08
N TRP A 107 -9.38 8.31 11.54
CA TRP A 107 -8.50 7.29 12.15
C TRP A 107 -7.90 7.71 13.50
N GLN A 108 -8.43 8.76 14.13
CA GLN A 108 -8.24 9.03 15.55
C GLN A 108 -9.04 8.05 16.41
#